data_AF-L8LKI9-F1
#
_entry.id   AF-L8LKI9-F1
#
_cell.length_a   1.000
_cell.length_b   1.000
_cell.length_c   1.000
_cell.angle_alpha   90.00
_cell.angle_beta   90.00
_cell.angle_gamma   90.00
#
_symmetry.space_group_name_H-M   'P 1'
#
loop_
_entity.id
_entity.type
_entity.pdbx_description
1 polymer ?
#
loop_
_entity_poly.entity_id
_entity_poly.type
_entity_poly.pdbx_seq_one_letter_code
_entity_poly.pdbx_strand_id
1 'polypeptide(L)'
;MTEIAILKAFEGMPDYRRKQGTRHSLQLCLALFTLAVAAGNQGFLAIGDWLKYHHTESFQGIESHFEVNKGHGRIEKRFIEIMRVNSDDYPDWPDLNTIIRVHRQRSFTSHTEEETN
;
A
#
# COMPACT_ATOMS: atom_id res chain seq x y z
N MET A 1 -18.15 -31.79 4.50
CA MET A 1 -17.18 -30.70 4.30
C MET A 1 -17.92 -29.55 3.63
N THR A 2 -17.88 -28.36 4.20
CA THR A 2 -18.50 -27.16 3.62
C THR A 2 -17.66 -26.68 2.45
N GLU A 3 -18.24 -26.71 1.26
CA GLU A 3 -17.60 -26.22 0.04
C GLU A 3 -17.69 -24.69 0.01
N ILE A 4 -16.56 -24.00 -0.14
CA ILE A 4 -16.52 -22.54 -0.21
C ILE A 4 -16.71 -22.13 -1.67
N ALA A 5 -17.93 -21.70 -2.03
CA ALA A 5 -18.32 -21.37 -3.41
C ALA A 5 -17.38 -20.38 -4.10
N ILE A 6 -16.86 -19.39 -3.37
CA ILE A 6 -15.94 -18.39 -3.94
C ILE A 6 -14.57 -18.95 -4.31
N LEU A 7 -14.08 -19.99 -3.60
CA LEU A 7 -12.83 -20.64 -3.98
C LEU A 7 -13.01 -21.48 -5.25
N LYS A 8 -14.17 -22.14 -5.38
CA LYS A 8 -14.54 -22.92 -6.57
C LYS A 8 -14.61 -22.05 -7.83
N ALA A 9 -15.06 -20.80 -7.70
CA ALA A 9 -15.12 -19.86 -8.82
C ALA A 9 -13.75 -19.60 -9.47
N PHE A 10 -12.66 -19.83 -8.74
CA PHE A 10 -11.28 -19.65 -9.22
C PHE A 10 -10.54 -20.99 -9.41
N GLU A 11 -11.23 -22.11 -9.29
CA GLU A 11 -10.64 -23.43 -9.47
C GLU A 11 -10.15 -23.63 -10.92
N GLY A 12 -9.00 -24.28 -11.09
CA GLY A 12 -8.40 -24.52 -12.40
C GLY A 12 -7.67 -23.33 -13.03
N MET A 13 -7.67 -22.15 -12.39
CA MET A 13 -6.92 -21.00 -12.88
C MET A 13 -5.39 -21.22 -12.75
N PRO A 14 -4.61 -21.02 -13.83
CA PRO A 14 -3.15 -21.15 -13.77
C PRO A 14 -2.51 -20.03 -12.94
N ASP A 15 -1.57 -20.38 -12.05
CA ASP A 15 -0.81 -19.42 -11.24
C ASP A 15 0.53 -19.07 -11.91
N TYR A 16 0.57 -17.89 -12.54
CA TYR A 16 1.76 -17.34 -13.20
C TYR A 16 2.67 -16.53 -12.27
N ARG A 17 2.38 -16.47 -10.95
CA ARG A 17 3.23 -15.73 -10.02
C ARG A 17 4.60 -16.40 -9.90
N ARG A 18 5.65 -15.59 -9.72
CA ARG A 18 7.00 -16.12 -9.49
C ARG A 18 6.99 -16.97 -8.21
N LYS A 19 7.59 -18.17 -8.25
CA LYS A 19 7.62 -19.09 -7.10
C LYS A 19 8.33 -18.54 -5.87
N GLN A 20 9.20 -17.54 -6.05
CA GLN A 20 9.86 -16.88 -4.92
C GLN A 20 8.86 -15.94 -4.22
N GLY A 21 8.50 -16.28 -2.99
CA GLY A 21 7.64 -15.45 -2.14
C GLY A 21 6.14 -15.79 -2.18
N THR A 22 5.72 -16.82 -2.93
CA THR A 22 4.31 -17.28 -2.91
C THR A 22 4.01 -18.08 -1.65
N ARG A 23 3.25 -17.51 -0.71
CA ARG A 23 2.84 -18.16 0.55
C ARG A 23 1.41 -18.72 0.53
N HIS A 24 0.55 -18.22 -0.34
CA HIS A 24 -0.87 -18.56 -0.42
C HIS A 24 -1.27 -18.92 -1.85
N SER A 25 -2.27 -19.80 -1.99
CA SER A 25 -2.80 -20.18 -3.31
C SER A 25 -3.45 -18.99 -4.02
N LEU A 26 -3.43 -19.01 -5.35
CA LEU A 26 -4.00 -17.95 -6.16
C LEU A 26 -5.50 -17.76 -5.87
N GLN A 27 -6.22 -18.87 -5.74
CA GLN A 27 -7.66 -18.89 -5.48
C GLN A 27 -8.01 -18.20 -4.16
N LEU A 28 -7.21 -18.44 -3.12
CA LEU A 28 -7.40 -17.81 -1.81
C LEU A 28 -7.16 -16.29 -1.88
N CYS A 29 -6.08 -15.88 -2.56
CA CYS A 29 -5.81 -14.45 -2.77
C CYS A 29 -6.94 -13.76 -3.53
N LEU A 30 -7.42 -14.37 -4.62
CA LEU A 30 -8.50 -13.82 -5.43
C LEU A 30 -9.82 -13.76 -4.65
N ALA A 31 -10.17 -14.80 -3.89
CA ALA A 31 -11.35 -14.79 -3.05
C ALA A 31 -11.31 -13.66 -2.00
N LEU A 32 -10.16 -13.45 -1.34
CA LEU A 32 -10.00 -12.34 -0.39
C LEU A 32 -10.12 -10.97 -1.06
N PHE A 33 -9.56 -10.78 -2.25
CA PHE A 33 -9.72 -9.54 -2.99
C PHE A 33 -11.15 -9.29 -3.44
N THR A 34 -11.85 -10.32 -3.93
CA THR A 34 -13.27 -10.22 -4.29
C THR A 34 -14.12 -9.85 -3.08
N LEU A 35 -13.87 -10.45 -1.91
CA LEU A 35 -14.55 -10.08 -0.67
C LEU A 35 -14.23 -8.65 -0.25
N ALA A 36 -12.98 -8.19 -0.39
CA ALA A 36 -12.60 -6.82 -0.09
C ALA A 36 -13.33 -5.81 -0.98
N VAL A 37 -13.39 -6.08 -2.29
CA VAL A 37 -14.13 -5.23 -3.26
C VAL A 37 -15.63 -5.26 -2.98
N ALA A 38 -16.20 -6.45 -2.72
CA ALA A 38 -17.61 -6.60 -2.37
C ALA A 38 -17.98 -5.88 -1.06
N ALA A 39 -17.03 -5.78 -0.13
CA ALA A 39 -17.14 -5.00 1.10
C ALA A 39 -16.92 -3.49 0.90
N GLY A 40 -16.79 -3.01 -0.34
CA GLY A 40 -16.70 -1.59 -0.67
C GLY A 40 -15.30 -0.98 -0.62
N ASN A 41 -14.25 -1.79 -0.42
CA ASN A 41 -12.88 -1.27 -0.40
C ASN A 41 -12.48 -0.80 -1.81
N GLN A 42 -12.44 0.52 -2.02
CA GLN A 42 -11.92 1.16 -3.23
C GLN A 42 -10.40 0.98 -3.22
N GLY A 43 -9.85 0.24 -4.19
CA GLY A 43 -8.50 -0.30 -4.12
C GLY A 43 -7.36 0.72 -3.97
N PHE A 44 -6.14 0.23 -3.72
CA PHE A 44 -4.91 1.02 -3.51
C PHE A 44 -4.65 2.15 -4.53
N LEU A 45 -5.13 1.99 -5.76
CA LEU A 45 -5.01 3.01 -6.82
C LEU A 45 -5.91 4.23 -6.57
N ALA A 46 -7.13 4.02 -6.04
CA ALA A 46 -8.03 5.12 -5.69
C ALA A 46 -7.43 5.97 -4.56
N ILE A 47 -6.74 5.36 -3.60
CA ILE A 47 -5.98 6.07 -2.54
C ILE A 47 -4.86 6.90 -3.16
N GLY A 48 -4.09 6.31 -4.08
CA GLY A 48 -2.97 6.99 -4.73
C GLY A 48 -3.39 8.16 -5.62
N ASP A 49 -4.46 8.01 -6.39
CA ASP A 49 -4.97 9.07 -7.27
C ASP A 49 -5.63 10.20 -6.47
N TRP A 50 -6.34 9.85 -5.39
CA TRP A 50 -6.92 10.81 -4.46
C TRP A 50 -5.85 11.59 -3.67
N LEU A 51 -4.80 10.92 -3.17
CA LEU A 51 -3.68 11.58 -2.49
C LEU A 51 -2.94 12.55 -3.41
N LYS A 52 -2.77 12.22 -4.71
CA LYS A 52 -2.17 13.13 -5.69
C LYS A 52 -3.01 14.38 -5.91
N TYR A 53 -4.34 14.25 -5.89
CA TYR A 53 -5.27 15.37 -6.02
C TYR A 53 -5.21 16.30 -4.79
N HIS A 54 -5.10 15.72 -3.58
CA HIS A 54 -4.98 16.45 -2.32
C HIS A 54 -3.54 16.79 -1.90
N HIS A 55 -2.54 16.42 -2.72
CA HIS A 55 -1.10 16.61 -2.41
C HIS A 55 -0.71 18.08 -2.20
N THR A 56 -1.52 19.02 -2.69
CA THR A 56 -1.30 20.47 -2.58
C THR A 56 -1.70 21.07 -1.23
N GLU A 57 -2.39 20.32 -0.37
CA GLU A 57 -2.69 20.76 1.00
C GLU A 57 -1.45 20.56 1.90
N SER A 58 -1.13 21.59 2.68
CA SER A 58 0.03 21.64 3.56
C SER A 58 0.01 20.50 4.58
N PHE A 59 0.64 19.38 4.25
CA PHE A 59 0.79 18.26 5.17
C PHE A 59 1.70 18.66 6.32
N GLN A 60 1.14 18.77 7.53
CA GLN A 60 1.89 18.95 8.77
C GLN A 60 1.79 17.68 9.59
N GLY A 61 2.84 16.85 9.54
CA GLY A 61 2.94 15.67 10.38
C GLY A 61 2.94 16.07 11.87
N ILE A 62 2.17 15.36 12.68
CA ILE A 62 2.21 15.45 14.15
C ILE A 62 3.40 14.67 14.73
N GLU A 63 3.90 13.69 13.99
CA GLU A 63 5.07 12.89 14.33
C GLU A 63 5.89 12.64 13.06
N SER A 64 7.23 12.67 13.20
CA SER A 64 8.14 12.35 12.11
C SER A 64 9.25 11.42 12.57
N HIS A 65 9.60 10.45 11.73
CA HIS A 65 10.69 9.52 11.96
C HIS A 65 11.67 9.52 10.78
N PHE A 66 12.97 9.51 11.07
CA PHE A 66 14.02 9.45 10.06
C PHE A 66 14.91 8.24 10.30
N GLU A 67 15.11 7.44 9.24
CA GLU A 67 15.89 6.22 9.29
C GLU A 67 16.86 6.13 8.11
N VAL A 68 18.07 5.62 8.35
CA VAL A 68 19.07 5.34 7.30
C VAL A 68 19.49 3.88 7.36
N ASN A 69 19.18 3.13 6.32
CA ASN A 69 19.55 1.74 6.16
C ASN A 69 20.67 1.60 5.12
N LYS A 70 21.77 0.95 5.49
CA LYS A 70 22.90 0.64 4.59
C LYS A 70 22.96 -0.86 4.34
N GLY A 71 22.99 -1.29 3.08
CA GLY A 71 23.12 -2.71 2.73
C GLY A 71 23.44 -2.94 1.25
N HIS A 72 24.32 -3.90 0.97
CA HIS A 72 24.68 -4.36 -0.39
C HIS A 72 25.03 -3.22 -1.38
N GLY A 73 25.80 -2.21 -0.95
CA GLY A 73 26.16 -1.06 -1.80
C GLY A 73 25.05 -0.02 -1.98
N ARG A 74 23.93 -0.16 -1.27
CA ARG A 74 22.81 0.79 -1.25
C ARG A 74 22.72 1.49 0.11
N ILE A 75 22.43 2.78 0.07
CA ILE A 75 22.02 3.62 1.19
C ILE A 75 20.57 4.00 0.93
N GLU A 76 19.65 3.57 1.80
CA GLU A 76 18.25 3.97 1.78
C GLU A 76 18.00 4.92 2.95
N LYS A 77 17.56 6.15 2.64
CA LYS A 77 17.06 7.11 3.62
C LYS A 77 15.53 7.07 3.55
N ARG A 78 14.88 6.94 4.70
CA ARG A 78 13.43 6.95 4.84
C ARG A 78 13.02 8.04 5.81
N PHE A 79 12.11 8.90 5.38
CA PHE A 79 11.47 9.90 6.23
C PHE A 79 9.97 9.60 6.26
N ILE A 80 9.45 9.35 7.45
CA ILE A 80 8.05 9.01 7.68
C ILE A 80 7.43 10.17 8.43
N GLU A 81 6.29 10.65 7.97
CA GLU A 81 5.49 11.67 8.65
C GLU A 81 4.09 11.12 8.88
N ILE A 82 3.58 11.26 10.09
CA ILE A 82 2.26 10.76 10.50
C ILE A 82 1.39 11.97 10.81
N MET A 83 0.18 11.99 10.27
CA MET A 83 -0.85 12.99 10.53
C MET A 83 -2.12 12.28 11.00
N ARG A 84 -2.77 12.82 12.04
CA ARG A 84 -4.16 12.48 12.33
C ARG A 84 -5.09 13.33 11.49
N VAL A 85 -6.15 12.72 10.99
CA VAL A 85 -7.11 13.37 10.11
C VAL A 85 -8.51 13.21 10.65
N ASN A 86 -9.37 14.19 10.35
CA ASN A 86 -10.79 14.08 10.65
C ASN A 86 -11.49 13.38 9.48
N SER A 87 -12.41 12.47 9.77
CA SER A 87 -13.27 11.82 8.78
C SER A 87 -14.09 12.83 7.98
N ASP A 88 -14.41 13.99 8.56
CA ASP A 88 -15.16 15.05 7.89
C ASP A 88 -14.40 15.67 6.70
N ASP A 89 -13.07 15.69 6.77
CA ASP A 89 -12.21 16.17 5.67
C ASP A 89 -12.18 15.16 4.51
N TYR A 90 -12.55 13.90 4.79
CA TYR A 90 -12.45 12.76 3.89
C TYR A 90 -13.75 11.96 3.85
N PRO A 91 -14.84 12.52 3.28
CA PRO A 91 -16.17 11.90 3.31
C PRO A 91 -16.24 10.58 2.54
N ASP A 92 -15.37 10.38 1.54
CA ASP A 92 -15.23 9.11 0.81
C ASP A 92 -14.57 8.00 1.68
N TRP A 93 -13.95 8.39 2.79
CA TRP A 93 -13.20 7.54 3.71
C TRP A 93 -13.60 7.83 5.17
N PRO A 94 -14.85 7.55 5.55
CA PRO A 94 -15.40 7.95 6.85
C PRO A 94 -14.67 7.32 8.06
N ASP A 95 -13.96 6.21 7.83
CA ASP A 95 -13.17 5.53 8.87
C ASP A 95 -11.67 5.91 8.85
N LEU A 96 -11.25 6.84 7.98
CA LEU A 96 -9.86 7.30 7.91
C LEU A 96 -9.53 8.23 9.07
N ASN A 97 -8.60 7.81 9.93
CA ASN A 97 -8.19 8.56 11.12
C ASN A 97 -6.71 8.97 11.07
N THR A 98 -5.89 8.30 10.26
CA THR A 98 -4.44 8.53 10.20
C THR A 98 -3.94 8.44 8.77
N ILE A 99 -3.15 9.43 8.34
CA ILE A 99 -2.36 9.39 7.11
C ILE A 99 -0.88 9.25 7.47
N ILE A 100 -0.20 8.29 6.84
CA ILE A 100 1.25 8.10 6.95
C ILE A 100 1.88 8.40 5.60
N ARG A 101 2.68 9.47 5.54
CA ARG A 101 3.46 9.84 4.36
C ARG A 101 4.87 9.27 4.50
N VAL A 102 5.39 8.66 3.43
CA VAL A 102 6.72 8.05 3.43
C VAL A 102 7.53 8.57 2.25
N HIS A 103 8.53 9.39 2.55
CA HIS A 103 9.54 9.82 1.58
C HIS A 103 10.72 8.84 1.59
N ARG A 104 11.16 8.40 0.41
CA ARG A 104 12.29 7.48 0.29
C ARG A 104 13.31 7.97 -0.73
N GLN A 105 14.56 8.08 -0.30
CA GLN A 105 15.70 8.31 -1.17
C GLN A 105 16.62 7.09 -1.14
N ARG A 106 17.02 6.62 -2.31
CA ARG A 106 17.96 5.50 -2.47
C ARG A 106 19.19 5.97 -3.23
N SER A 107 20.35 5.82 -2.61
CA SER A 107 21.64 5.99 -3.27
C SER A 107 22.30 4.63 -3.43
N PHE A 108 22.69 4.30 -4.64
CA PHE A 108 23.59 3.22 -4.97
C PHE A 108 25.00 3.79 -5.14
N THR A 109 26.04 2.98 -4.96
CA THR A 109 27.44 3.38 -5.19
C THR A 109 27.68 4.01 -6.57
N SER A 110 26.79 3.79 -7.54
CA SER A 110 26.86 4.33 -8.91
C SER A 110 25.81 5.40 -9.26
N HIS A 111 24.70 5.59 -8.51
CA HIS A 111 23.63 6.55 -8.83
C HIS A 111 22.68 6.83 -7.66
N THR A 112 22.03 8.00 -7.62
CA THR A 112 20.99 8.35 -6.64
C THR A 112 19.62 8.41 -7.32
N GLU A 113 18.64 7.70 -6.76
CA GLU A 113 17.23 7.69 -7.15
C GLU A 113 16.38 8.25 -5.99
N GLU A 114 15.54 9.23 -6.29
CA GLU A 114 14.58 9.83 -5.34
C GLU A 114 13.16 9.46 -5.78
N GLU A 115 12.35 8.91 -4.87
CA GLU A 115 10.95 8.59 -5.11
C GLU A 115 10.09 9.22 -4.01
N THR A 116 9.20 10.13 -4.42
CA THR A 116 8.18 10.74 -3.57
C THR A 116 6.86 10.01 -3.83
N ASN A 117 6.27 9.39 -2.80
CA ASN A 117 4.94 8.78 -2.86
C ASN A 117 3.97 9.52 -1.96
#